data_AF-A0A7S1BPJ9-F1
#
_entry.id   AF-A0A7S1BPJ9-F1
#
_cell.length_a   1.000
_cell.length_b   1.000
_cell.length_c   1.000
_cell.angle_alpha   90.00
_cell.angle_beta   90.00
_cell.angle_gamma   90.00
#
_symmetry.space_group_name_H-M   'P 1'
#
loop_
_entity.id
_entity.type
_entity.pdbx_description
1 polymer ?
#
loop_
_entity_poly.entity_id
_entity_poly.type
_entity_poly.pdbx_seq_one_letter_code
_entity_poly.pdbx_strand_id
1 'polypeptide(L)'
;ARLLPRARLAQLAVTGPAAAASSRARGRTRALLLDYINAGGLPLLNRLMLRMAGGGIRTVLTLLADPQRHPVAFYCTAGKDRTGIVAALVLKVLGATEEEVVEDYAISDNVYAQMGDHTAMVGALQQRDLDPDVFLQAPPKVMQQVLEDITQEYGGVTGYLDHIGFNQEQRNQLIKALTQETKQEQKEN
;
A
#
# COMPACT_ATOMS: atom_id res chain seq x y z
N ALA A 1 19.40 7.01 -9.14
CA ALA A 1 18.56 8.15 -9.57
C ALA A 1 18.77 9.34 -8.63
N ARG A 2 19.15 10.53 -9.14
CA ARG A 2 19.31 11.74 -8.32
C ARG A 2 17.92 12.24 -7.90
N LEU A 3 17.64 12.22 -6.59
CA LEU A 3 16.44 12.85 -6.03
C LEU A 3 16.37 14.31 -6.47
N LEU A 4 15.20 14.75 -6.97
CA LEU A 4 14.91 16.17 -7.19
C LEU A 4 15.16 16.94 -5.88
N PRO A 5 15.68 18.19 -5.93
CA PRO A 5 16.10 18.94 -4.74
C PRO A 5 15.05 18.99 -3.61
N ARG A 6 13.77 19.08 -4.00
CA ARG A 6 12.61 19.07 -3.10
C ARG A 6 12.34 17.72 -2.44
N ALA A 7 12.49 16.62 -3.18
CA ALA A 7 12.33 15.27 -2.65
C ALA A 7 13.42 14.95 -1.61
N ARG A 8 14.64 15.42 -1.84
CA ARG A 8 15.75 15.27 -0.89
C ARG A 8 15.52 16.06 0.40
N LEU A 9 15.00 17.29 0.29
CA LEU A 9 14.61 18.12 1.44
C LEU A 9 13.45 17.51 2.23
N ALA A 10 12.42 17.00 1.55
CA ALA A 10 11.31 16.30 2.20
C ALA A 10 11.79 15.02 2.92
N GLN A 11 12.66 14.24 2.29
CA GLN A 11 13.23 13.03 2.90
C GLN A 11 14.12 13.36 4.11
N LEU A 12 15.01 14.36 4.00
CA LEU A 12 15.83 14.88 5.12
C LEU A 12 14.99 15.43 6.28
N ALA A 13 13.80 15.96 5.99
CA ALA A 13 12.92 16.48 7.03
C ALA A 13 12.21 15.34 7.80
N VAL A 14 12.01 14.19 7.17
CA VAL A 14 11.43 12.98 7.78
C VAL A 14 12.48 12.15 8.53
N THR A 15 13.72 12.06 8.02
CA THR A 15 14.75 11.15 8.55
C THR A 15 15.96 11.84 9.18
N GLY A 16 16.07 13.16 9.07
CA GLY A 16 17.18 13.94 9.61
C GLY A 16 16.97 14.39 11.06
N PRO A 17 18.03 14.88 11.73
CA PRO A 17 18.00 15.32 13.14
C PRO A 17 17.00 16.47 13.41
N ALA A 18 16.52 17.16 12.37
CA ALA A 18 15.43 18.14 12.48
C ALA A 18 14.06 17.51 12.84
N ALA A 19 13.85 16.20 12.62
CA ALA A 19 12.68 15.48 13.13
C ALA A 19 12.63 15.45 14.68
N ALA A 20 13.78 15.62 15.33
CA ALA A 20 13.90 15.79 16.78
C ALA A 20 13.65 17.25 17.27
N ALA A 21 13.40 18.20 16.35
CA ALA A 21 13.16 19.60 16.69
C ALA A 21 11.73 19.88 17.19
N SER A 22 11.54 21.09 17.73
CA SER A 22 10.31 21.58 18.38
C SER A 22 9.03 21.33 17.58
N SER A 23 7.88 21.33 18.27
CA SER A 23 6.55 21.11 17.64
C SER A 23 6.31 21.98 16.40
N ARG A 24 6.81 23.21 16.41
CA ARG A 24 6.70 24.18 15.31
C ARG A 24 7.55 23.80 14.10
N ALA A 25 8.76 23.26 14.31
CA ALA A 25 9.61 22.76 13.23
C ALA A 25 9.01 21.50 12.60
N ARG A 26 8.48 20.57 13.41
CA ARG A 26 7.74 19.40 12.92
C ARG A 26 6.51 19.78 12.10
N GLY A 27 5.77 20.81 12.52
CA GLY A 27 4.62 21.33 11.77
C GLY A 27 5.00 21.84 10.37
N ARG A 28 6.07 22.63 10.26
CA ARG A 28 6.55 23.15 8.96
C ARG A 28 7.05 22.03 8.03
N THR A 29 7.79 21.07 8.59
CA THR A 29 8.22 19.87 7.85
C THR A 29 7.03 19.08 7.33
N ARG A 30 6.02 18.84 8.17
CA ARG A 30 4.81 18.11 7.78
C ARG A 30 4.08 18.82 6.65
N ALA A 31 3.92 20.14 6.73
CA ALA A 31 3.29 20.92 5.67
C ALA A 31 4.02 20.76 4.32
N LEU A 32 5.35 20.91 4.31
CA LEU A 32 6.15 20.74 3.09
C LEU A 32 6.06 19.33 2.49
N LEU A 33 5.96 18.30 3.34
CA LEU A 33 5.74 16.93 2.88
C LEU A 33 4.35 16.75 2.28
N LEU A 34 3.32 17.32 2.91
CA LEU A 34 1.94 17.24 2.41
C LEU A 34 1.78 17.99 1.08
N ASP A 35 2.38 19.17 0.93
CA ASP A 35 2.41 19.90 -0.34
C ASP A 35 3.06 19.05 -1.45
N TYR A 36 4.15 18.37 -1.13
CA TYR A 36 4.84 17.47 -2.06
C TYR A 36 3.97 16.27 -2.43
N ILE A 37 3.28 15.66 -1.46
CA ILE A 37 2.35 14.54 -1.69
C ILE A 37 1.16 14.99 -2.55
N ASN A 38 0.53 16.12 -2.23
CA ASN A 38 -0.58 16.66 -3.02
C ASN A 38 -0.15 16.95 -4.47
N ALA A 39 1.01 17.56 -4.65
CA ALA A 39 1.54 17.84 -5.99
C ALA A 39 1.87 16.57 -6.79
N GLY A 40 2.21 15.46 -6.13
CA GLY A 40 2.52 14.18 -6.78
C GLY A 40 1.34 13.19 -6.84
N GLY A 41 0.23 13.49 -6.17
CA GLY A 41 -0.98 12.68 -6.12
C GLY A 41 -0.77 11.25 -5.58
N LEU A 42 -1.73 10.38 -5.90
CA LEU A 42 -1.73 8.97 -5.54
C LEU A 42 -0.46 8.20 -5.98
N PRO A 43 0.08 8.39 -7.21
CA PRO A 43 1.28 7.69 -7.63
C PRO A 43 2.49 7.95 -6.70
N LEU A 44 2.73 9.21 -6.33
CA LEU A 44 3.81 9.54 -5.40
C LEU A 44 3.56 8.95 -4.02
N LEU A 45 2.32 9.04 -3.52
CA LEU A 45 1.96 8.47 -2.22
C LEU A 45 2.24 6.96 -2.19
N ASN A 46 1.81 6.21 -3.21
CA ASN A 46 2.02 4.77 -3.29
C ASN A 46 3.50 4.40 -3.41
N ARG A 47 4.27 5.14 -4.20
CA ARG A 47 5.73 4.96 -4.29
C ARG A 47 6.42 5.16 -2.94
N LEU A 48 6.02 6.20 -2.18
CA LEU A 48 6.54 6.43 -0.83
C LEU A 48 6.16 5.30 0.12
N MET A 49 4.95 4.75 0.00
CA MET A 49 4.51 3.61 0.80
C MET A 49 5.35 2.35 0.53
N LEU A 50 5.65 2.02 -0.72
CA LEU A 50 6.54 0.90 -1.04
C LEU A 50 7.90 1.05 -0.36
N ARG A 51 8.48 2.25 -0.36
CA ARG A 51 9.80 2.51 0.24
C ARG A 51 9.80 2.50 1.76
N MET A 52 8.72 2.97 2.38
CA MET A 52 8.71 3.24 3.82
C MET A 52 7.97 2.19 4.65
N ALA A 53 7.03 1.46 4.04
CA ALA A 53 6.12 0.55 4.75
C ALA A 53 6.51 -0.93 4.66
N GLY A 54 7.70 -1.26 4.15
CA GLY A 54 8.14 -2.65 3.91
C GLY A 54 7.97 -3.58 5.12
N GLY A 55 8.31 -3.12 6.33
CA GLY A 55 8.12 -3.90 7.55
C GLY A 55 6.65 -4.22 7.88
N GLY A 56 5.75 -3.25 7.65
CA GLY A 56 4.31 -3.45 7.82
C GLY A 56 3.73 -4.41 6.79
N ILE A 57 4.13 -4.24 5.52
CA ILE A 57 3.73 -5.14 4.42
C ILE A 57 4.18 -6.57 4.71
N ARG A 58 5.45 -6.78 5.08
CA ARG A 58 5.97 -8.10 5.45
C ARG A 58 5.20 -8.72 6.62
N THR A 59 4.81 -7.93 7.60
CA THR A 59 4.02 -8.42 8.76
C THR A 59 2.69 -9.00 8.29
N VAL A 60 1.96 -8.29 7.42
CA VAL A 60 0.68 -8.78 6.89
C VAL A 60 0.88 -10.04 6.05
N LEU A 61 1.86 -10.05 5.14
CA LEU A 61 2.16 -11.24 4.33
C LEU A 61 2.54 -12.45 5.17
N THR A 62 3.27 -12.25 6.27
CA THR A 62 3.64 -13.32 7.20
C THR A 62 2.42 -13.88 7.93
N LEU A 63 1.46 -13.04 8.32
CA LEU A 63 0.20 -13.49 8.93
C LEU A 63 -0.66 -14.27 7.93
N LEU A 64 -0.71 -13.84 6.67
CA LEU A 64 -1.42 -14.54 5.60
C LEU A 64 -0.78 -15.89 5.27
N ALA A 65 0.54 -16.02 5.42
CA ALA A 65 1.26 -17.27 5.16
C ALA A 65 1.13 -18.32 6.28
N ASP A 66 0.51 -17.97 7.42
CA ASP A 66 0.29 -18.88 8.56
C ASP A 66 -1.17 -19.36 8.59
N PRO A 67 -1.47 -20.61 8.20
CA PRO A 67 -2.83 -21.15 8.22
C PRO A 67 -3.49 -21.14 9.61
N GLN A 68 -2.72 -21.13 10.70
CA GLN A 68 -3.29 -21.09 12.05
C GLN A 68 -3.89 -19.72 12.40
N ARG A 69 -3.62 -18.70 11.59
CA ARG A 69 -4.16 -17.34 11.76
C ARG A 69 -5.42 -17.10 10.95
N HIS A 70 -5.83 -18.04 10.11
CA HIS A 70 -6.96 -17.86 9.20
C HIS A 70 -8.31 -18.02 9.93
N PRO A 71 -9.37 -17.29 9.51
CA PRO A 71 -9.38 -16.29 8.44
C PRO A 71 -8.74 -14.95 8.85
N VAL A 72 -8.10 -14.26 7.90
CA VAL A 72 -7.45 -12.96 8.13
C VAL A 72 -8.16 -11.86 7.32
N ALA A 73 -8.53 -10.78 8.00
CA ALA A 73 -8.95 -9.53 7.37
C ALA A 73 -7.87 -8.46 7.61
N PHE A 74 -7.47 -7.75 6.56
CA PHE A 74 -6.59 -6.58 6.63
C PHE A 74 -7.22 -5.41 5.91
N TYR A 75 -7.12 -4.22 6.51
CA TYR A 75 -7.70 -3.01 5.94
C TYR A 75 -6.87 -1.80 6.32
N CYS A 76 -7.09 -0.72 5.59
CA CYS A 76 -6.66 0.62 5.96
C CYS A 76 -7.89 1.50 6.17
N THR A 77 -7.73 2.80 6.36
CA THR A 77 -8.88 3.71 6.60
C THR A 77 -9.90 3.64 5.46
N ALA A 78 -9.38 3.67 4.23
CA ALA A 78 -10.15 3.64 3.00
C ALA A 78 -10.43 2.20 2.53
N GLY A 79 -9.50 1.28 2.74
CA GLY A 79 -9.53 -0.05 2.11
C GLY A 79 -8.96 -0.06 0.68
N LYS A 80 -8.44 1.06 0.18
CA LYS A 80 -7.97 1.22 -1.21
C LYS A 80 -6.45 1.12 -1.37
N ASP A 81 -5.68 2.12 -0.95
CA ASP A 81 -4.27 2.21 -1.38
C ASP A 81 -3.34 1.24 -0.63
N ARG A 82 -3.27 1.34 0.70
CA ARG A 82 -2.42 0.45 1.51
C ARG A 82 -2.88 -1.01 1.44
N THR A 83 -4.20 -1.20 1.46
CA THR A 83 -4.82 -2.52 1.28
C THR A 83 -4.52 -3.05 -0.12
N GLY A 84 -4.72 -2.23 -1.15
CA GLY A 84 -4.52 -2.59 -2.56
C GLY A 84 -3.07 -2.94 -2.88
N ILE A 85 -2.07 -2.26 -2.29
CA ILE A 85 -0.66 -2.66 -2.43
C ILE A 85 -0.43 -4.06 -1.86
N VAL A 86 -0.97 -4.37 -0.67
CA VAL A 86 -0.83 -5.71 -0.08
C VAL A 86 -1.56 -6.75 -0.93
N ALA A 87 -2.80 -6.46 -1.34
CA ALA A 87 -3.59 -7.34 -2.20
C ALA A 87 -2.88 -7.63 -3.53
N ALA A 88 -2.36 -6.59 -4.20
CA ALA A 88 -1.57 -6.72 -5.42
C ALA A 88 -0.36 -7.64 -5.24
N LEU A 89 0.41 -7.47 -4.17
CA LEU A 89 1.56 -8.34 -3.89
C LEU A 89 1.14 -9.80 -3.65
N VAL A 90 0.04 -10.03 -2.94
CA VAL A 90 -0.52 -11.38 -2.73
C VAL A 90 -0.93 -12.00 -4.06
N LEU A 91 -1.75 -11.31 -4.85
CA LEU A 91 -2.22 -11.77 -6.15
C LEU A 91 -1.06 -12.08 -7.10
N LYS A 92 -0.03 -11.22 -7.16
CA LYS A 92 1.16 -11.48 -7.97
C LYS A 92 1.96 -12.69 -7.49
N VAL A 93 2.02 -12.96 -6.18
CA VAL A 93 2.63 -14.20 -5.65
C VAL A 93 1.80 -15.42 -6.02
N LEU A 94 0.47 -15.30 -6.08
CA LEU A 94 -0.44 -16.36 -6.52
C LEU A 94 -0.46 -16.56 -8.04
N GLY A 95 0.22 -15.69 -8.80
CA GLY A 95 0.38 -15.83 -10.25
C GLY A 95 -0.61 -15.02 -11.09
N ALA A 96 -1.37 -14.11 -10.50
CA ALA A 96 -2.28 -13.23 -11.23
C ALA A 96 -1.54 -12.37 -12.27
N THR A 97 -2.19 -12.07 -13.39
CA THR A 97 -1.68 -11.15 -14.41
C THR A 97 -1.65 -9.71 -13.89
N GLU A 98 -0.99 -8.80 -14.61
CA GLU A 98 -1.02 -7.38 -14.22
C GLU A 98 -2.42 -6.80 -14.40
N GLU A 99 -3.13 -7.24 -15.45
CA GLU A 99 -4.49 -6.82 -15.75
C GLU A 99 -5.46 -7.21 -14.63
N GLU A 100 -5.39 -8.45 -14.13
CA GLU A 100 -6.22 -8.94 -13.02
C GLU A 100 -5.99 -8.13 -11.73
N VAL A 101 -4.74 -7.79 -11.42
CA VAL A 101 -4.40 -6.98 -10.25
C VAL A 101 -4.91 -5.55 -10.37
N VAL A 102 -4.83 -4.99 -11.57
CA VAL A 102 -5.32 -3.63 -11.84
C VAL A 102 -6.86 -3.59 -11.77
N GLU A 103 -7.53 -4.61 -12.28
CA GLU A 103 -8.98 -4.75 -12.20
C GLU A 103 -9.46 -4.91 -10.76
N ASP A 104 -8.83 -5.77 -9.96
CA ASP A 104 -9.14 -5.94 -8.52
C ASP A 104 -9.03 -4.61 -7.76
N TYR A 105 -7.95 -3.85 -7.99
CA TYR A 105 -7.78 -2.53 -7.38
C TYR A 105 -8.89 -1.55 -7.79
N ALA A 106 -9.27 -1.53 -9.07
CA ALA A 106 -10.25 -0.58 -9.61
C ALA A 106 -11.66 -0.79 -9.06
N ILE A 107 -12.01 -1.99 -8.57
CA ILE A 107 -13.29 -2.24 -7.88
C ILE A 107 -13.46 -1.30 -6.67
N SER A 108 -12.35 -0.91 -6.03
CA SER A 108 -12.35 0.01 -4.89
C SER A 108 -12.81 1.43 -5.23
N ASP A 109 -12.85 1.82 -6.51
CA ASP A 109 -13.31 3.14 -6.96
C ASP A 109 -14.82 3.33 -6.69
N ASN A 110 -15.57 2.25 -6.88
CA ASN A 110 -17.04 2.25 -6.79
C ASN A 110 -17.55 2.19 -5.34
N VAL A 111 -16.73 1.73 -4.39
CA VAL A 111 -17.16 1.51 -3.00
C VAL A 111 -17.66 2.82 -2.37
N TYR A 112 -17.01 3.95 -2.61
CA TYR A 112 -17.44 5.23 -2.03
C TYR A 112 -18.65 5.85 -2.73
N ALA A 113 -18.74 5.69 -4.05
CA ALA A 113 -19.92 6.12 -4.79
C ALA A 113 -21.17 5.34 -4.34
N GLN A 114 -21.00 4.08 -3.94
CA GLN A 114 -22.07 3.21 -3.46
C GLN A 114 -22.41 3.37 -1.97
N MET A 115 -21.48 3.89 -1.15
CA MET A 115 -21.69 4.09 0.30
C MET A 115 -22.74 5.16 0.66
N GLY A 116 -23.18 5.98 -0.30
CA GLY A 116 -24.24 6.98 -0.11
C GLY A 116 -23.84 8.22 0.71
N ASP A 117 -22.94 8.06 1.70
CA ASP A 117 -22.36 9.15 2.49
C ASP A 117 -20.86 8.92 2.74
N HIS A 118 -20.02 9.76 2.12
CA HIS A 118 -18.56 9.76 2.28
C HIS A 118 -18.04 11.02 3.01
N THR A 119 -18.93 11.79 3.65
CA THR A 119 -18.60 13.07 4.32
C THR A 119 -17.55 12.90 5.40
N ALA A 120 -17.62 11.81 6.18
CA ALA A 120 -16.63 11.51 7.20
C ALA A 120 -15.22 11.29 6.61
N MET A 121 -15.12 10.69 5.42
CA MET A 121 -13.85 10.45 4.74
C MET A 121 -13.30 11.73 4.13
N VAL A 122 -14.16 12.54 3.50
CA VAL A 122 -13.83 13.89 3.00
C VAL A 122 -13.28 14.73 4.15
N GLY A 123 -13.97 14.75 5.29
CA GLY A 123 -13.51 15.42 6.50
C GLY A 123 -12.15 14.89 6.97
N ALA A 124 -11.96 13.57 7.01
CA ALA A 124 -10.69 12.98 7.43
C ALA A 124 -9.50 13.33 6.50
N LEU A 125 -9.75 13.47 5.20
CA LEU A 125 -8.74 13.92 4.22
C LEU A 125 -8.44 15.41 4.38
N GLN A 126 -9.47 16.24 4.50
CA GLN A 126 -9.34 17.68 4.72
C GLN A 126 -8.59 18.00 6.03
N GLN A 127 -8.87 17.28 7.13
CA GLN A 127 -8.11 17.42 8.39
C GLN A 127 -6.63 17.02 8.27
N ARG A 128 -6.27 16.33 7.19
CA ARG A 128 -4.88 15.97 6.86
C ARG A 128 -4.29 16.82 5.75
N ASP A 129 -4.98 17.88 5.32
CA ASP A 129 -4.63 18.75 4.21
C ASP A 129 -4.43 17.98 2.90
N LEU A 130 -5.23 16.92 2.67
CA LEU A 130 -5.23 16.13 1.44
C LEU A 130 -6.46 16.45 0.58
N ASP A 131 -6.27 16.48 -0.73
CA ASP A 131 -7.33 16.76 -1.71
C ASP A 131 -8.32 15.58 -1.87
N PRO A 132 -9.58 15.70 -1.43
CA PRO A 132 -10.54 14.60 -1.52
C PRO A 132 -10.82 14.15 -2.96
N ASP A 133 -10.82 15.06 -3.94
CA ASP A 133 -11.15 14.73 -5.33
C ASP A 133 -10.09 13.82 -5.97
N VAL A 134 -8.84 13.93 -5.51
CA VAL A 134 -7.73 13.10 -5.96
C VAL A 134 -7.61 11.82 -5.13
N PHE A 135 -7.75 11.90 -3.81
CA PHE A 135 -7.38 10.80 -2.92
C PHE A 135 -8.52 9.82 -2.62
N LEU A 136 -9.78 10.14 -2.97
CA LEU A 136 -10.92 9.22 -2.85
C LEU A 136 -11.04 8.22 -4.01
N GLN A 137 -10.42 8.50 -5.17
CA GLN A 137 -10.55 7.67 -6.37
C GLN A 137 -9.57 6.47 -6.39
N ALA A 138 -9.94 5.38 -7.06
CA ALA A 138 -9.10 4.21 -7.35
C ALA A 138 -8.85 4.02 -8.87
N PRO A 139 -8.29 5.00 -9.60
CA PRO A 139 -8.14 4.87 -11.04
C PRO A 139 -7.13 3.75 -11.37
N PRO A 140 -7.43 2.87 -12.36
CA PRO A 140 -6.56 1.74 -12.76
C PRO A 140 -5.08 2.12 -12.96
N LYS A 141 -4.85 3.31 -13.53
CA LYS A 141 -3.52 3.86 -13.80
C LYS A 141 -2.64 3.97 -12.55
N VAL A 142 -3.23 4.15 -11.37
CA VAL A 142 -2.47 4.22 -10.12
C VAL A 142 -1.86 2.86 -9.77
N MET A 143 -2.60 1.76 -9.94
CA MET A 143 -2.05 0.42 -9.70
C MET A 143 -1.06 0.02 -10.78
N GLN A 144 -1.31 0.39 -12.05
CA GLN A 144 -0.32 0.21 -13.13
C GLN A 144 1.02 0.87 -12.76
N GLN A 145 0.99 2.12 -12.30
CA GLN A 145 2.22 2.82 -11.89
C GLN A 145 2.90 2.15 -10.70
N VAL A 146 2.14 1.57 -9.75
CA VAL A 146 2.72 0.82 -8.63
C VAL A 146 3.49 -0.40 -9.12
N LEU A 147 2.91 -1.18 -10.05
CA LEU A 147 3.58 -2.35 -10.63
C LEU A 147 4.81 -1.96 -11.47
N GLU A 148 4.72 -0.87 -12.22
CA GLU A 148 5.86 -0.29 -12.94
C GLU A 148 6.97 0.14 -11.99
N ASP A 149 6.63 0.84 -10.90
CA ASP A 149 7.60 1.31 -9.90
C ASP A 149 8.30 0.14 -9.22
N ILE A 150 7.55 -0.92 -8.88
CA ILE A 150 8.10 -2.17 -8.34
C ILE A 150 9.10 -2.79 -9.33
N THR A 151 8.73 -2.84 -10.61
CA THR A 151 9.57 -3.39 -11.67
C THR A 151 10.85 -2.58 -11.87
N GLN A 152 10.74 -1.25 -11.95
CA GLN A 152 11.87 -0.36 -12.21
C GLN A 152 12.84 -0.26 -11.02
N GLU A 153 12.33 -0.24 -9.79
CA GLU A 153 13.16 0.00 -8.60
C GLU A 153 13.71 -1.30 -7.99
N TYR A 154 12.96 -2.40 -8.08
CA TYR A 154 13.31 -3.65 -7.40
C TYR A 154 13.50 -4.84 -8.35
N GLY A 155 13.31 -4.66 -9.66
CA GLY A 155 13.40 -5.76 -10.63
C GLY A 155 12.17 -6.66 -10.64
N GLY A 156 11.03 -6.18 -10.12
CA GLY A 156 9.76 -6.89 -10.09
C GLY A 156 9.31 -7.27 -8.68
N VAL A 157 8.14 -7.91 -8.59
CA VAL A 157 7.49 -8.24 -7.31
C VAL A 157 8.38 -9.11 -6.43
N THR A 158 9.02 -10.14 -7.00
CA THR A 158 9.96 -10.99 -6.25
C THR A 158 11.11 -10.18 -5.65
N GLY A 159 11.70 -9.26 -6.42
CA GLY A 159 12.79 -8.42 -5.94
C GLY A 159 12.34 -7.44 -4.85
N TYR A 160 11.12 -6.90 -4.93
CA TYR A 160 10.55 -6.09 -3.85
C TYR A 160 10.31 -6.91 -2.58
N LEU A 161 9.77 -8.13 -2.73
CA LEU A 161 9.53 -9.04 -1.59
C LEU A 161 10.85 -9.45 -0.91
N ASP A 162 11.90 -9.74 -1.69
CA ASP A 162 13.24 -9.99 -1.16
C ASP A 162 13.79 -8.75 -0.44
N HIS A 163 13.61 -7.55 -1.01
CA HIS A 163 14.03 -6.28 -0.40
C HIS A 163 13.42 -6.05 0.99
N ILE A 164 12.14 -6.38 1.17
CA ILE A 164 11.47 -6.25 2.48
C ILE A 164 11.71 -7.46 3.41
N GLY A 165 12.47 -8.47 2.94
CA GLY A 165 12.83 -9.66 3.70
C GLY A 165 11.75 -10.74 3.75
N PHE A 166 10.84 -10.78 2.77
CA PHE A 166 9.83 -11.82 2.60
C PHE A 166 10.31 -12.83 1.53
N ASN A 167 11.04 -13.85 1.96
CA ASN A 167 11.85 -14.71 1.09
C ASN A 167 11.02 -15.75 0.31
N GLN A 168 11.69 -16.56 -0.52
CA GLN A 168 11.04 -17.59 -1.35
C GLN A 168 10.27 -18.64 -0.54
N GLU A 169 10.79 -19.05 0.61
CA GLU A 169 10.13 -20.03 1.47
C GLU A 169 8.79 -19.47 1.98
N GLN A 170 8.78 -18.22 2.44
CA GLN A 170 7.57 -17.56 2.91
C GLN A 170 6.57 -17.31 1.77
N ARG A 171 7.03 -17.02 0.56
CA ARG A 171 6.17 -16.95 -0.65
C ARG A 171 5.50 -18.29 -0.93
N ASN A 172 6.25 -19.39 -0.86
CA ASN A 172 5.69 -20.74 -1.04
C ASN A 172 4.69 -21.09 0.07
N GLN A 173 4.96 -20.70 1.32
CA GLN A 173 4.01 -20.86 2.43
C GLN A 173 2.72 -20.08 2.18
N LEU A 174 2.82 -18.84 1.70
CA LEU A 174 1.66 -18.02 1.33
C LEU A 174 0.81 -18.68 0.24
N ILE A 175 1.44 -19.15 -0.84
CA ILE A 175 0.75 -19.87 -1.93
C ILE A 175 0.01 -21.08 -1.36
N LYS A 176 0.70 -21.88 -0.52
CA LYS A 176 0.11 -23.06 0.10
C LYS A 176 -1.08 -22.70 1.00
N ALA A 177 -0.93 -21.68 1.84
CA ALA A 177 -1.95 -21.27 2.80
C ALA A 177 -3.22 -20.75 2.12
N LEU A 178 -3.11 -20.12 0.94
CA LEU A 178 -4.24 -19.49 0.26
C LEU A 178 -4.86 -20.32 -0.88
N THR A 179 -4.20 -21.38 -1.34
CA THR A 179 -4.71 -22.22 -2.45
C THR A 179 -5.07 -23.65 -2.05
N GLN A 180 -4.67 -24.10 -0.86
CA GLN A 180 -5.12 -25.41 -0.36
C GLN A 180 -6.52 -25.28 0.23
N GLU A 181 -7.47 -26.07 -0.28
CA GLU A 181 -8.79 -26.20 0.32
C GLU A 181 -8.65 -26.62 1.79
N THR A 182 -9.27 -25.84 2.67
CA THR A 182 -9.37 -26.14 4.09
C THR A 182 -10.11 -27.47 4.25
N LYS A 183 -9.39 -28.58 4.45
CA LYS A 183 -9.98 -29.91 4.73
C LYS A 183 -10.64 -29.98 6.12
N GLN A 184 -11.55 -29.05 6.44
CA GLN A 184 -12.21 -28.98 7.74
C GLN A 184 -13.72 -29.24 7.74
N GLU A 185 -14.37 -29.49 6.60
CA GLU A 185 -15.82 -29.76 6.57
C GLU A 185 -16.24 -31.24 6.46
N GLN A 186 -15.32 -32.22 6.55
CA GLN A 186 -15.69 -33.65 6.50
C GLN A 186 -15.65 -34.39 7.85
N LYS A 187 -15.82 -33.68 8.98
CA LYS A 187 -15.96 -34.33 10.31
C LYS A 187 -17.23 -34.02 11.08
N GLU A 188 -18.16 -33.27 10.52
CA GLU A 188 -19.50 -33.10 11.09
C GLU A 188 -20.55 -33.30 9.99
N ASN A 189 -20.89 -34.57 9.72
CA ASN A 189 -22.25 -35.11 9.50
C ASN A 189 -22.18 -36.59 9.09
#